data_AF-A0A7J5BJ81-F1
#
_entry.id   AF-A0A7J5BJ81-F1
#
_cell.length_a   1.000
_cell.length_b   1.000
_cell.length_c   1.000
_cell.angle_alpha   90.00
_cell.angle_beta   90.00
_cell.angle_gamma   90.00
#
_symmetry.space_group_name_H-M   'P 1'
#
loop_
_entity.id
_entity.type
_entity.pdbx_description
1 polymer ?
#
loop_
_entity_poly.entity_id
_entity_poly.type
_entity_poly.pdbx_seq_one_letter_code
_entity_poly.pdbx_strand_id
1 'polypeptide(L)' 'MSEISEEIINPGHGNSPAAWTAVIIVLAAFIIGTIAFVAGHPVGVLVAAIVAAVGVIVGVVLSKAGFGAHSPRYAHKSH' A
#
# COMPACT_ATOMS: atom_id res chain seq x y z
N MET A 1 -10.68 -22.77 -24.37
CA MET A 1 -10.99 -21.32 -24.40
C MET A 1 -11.61 -20.91 -23.05
N SER A 2 -10.96 -21.25 -21.93
CA SER A 2 -11.45 -20.99 -20.57
C SER A 2 -10.30 -20.54 -19.65
N GLU A 3 -9.12 -21.13 -19.78
CA GLU A 3 -7.92 -20.69 -19.04
C GLU A 3 -7.52 -19.23 -19.32
N ILE A 4 -7.53 -18.80 -20.59
CA ILE A 4 -7.20 -17.41 -20.96
C ILE A 4 -8.22 -16.42 -20.34
N SER A 5 -9.47 -16.84 -20.11
CA SER A 5 -10.49 -15.96 -19.54
C SER A 5 -10.27 -15.75 -18.04
N GLU A 6 -9.87 -16.78 -17.28
CA GLU A 6 -9.65 -16.66 -15.83
C GLU A 6 -8.43 -15.78 -15.50
N GLU A 7 -7.35 -15.83 -16.30
CA GLU A 7 -6.16 -15.01 -16.08
C GLU A 7 -6.43 -13.51 -16.33
N ILE A 8 -7.31 -13.18 -17.28
CA ILE A 8 -7.74 -11.80 -17.57
C ILE A 8 -8.76 -11.30 -16.53
N ILE A 9 -9.60 -12.19 -15.98
CA ILE A 9 -10.63 -11.85 -14.98
C ILE A 9 -10.03 -11.76 -13.57
N ASN A 10 -8.98 -12.51 -13.27
CA ASN A 10 -8.32 -12.52 -11.96
C ASN A 10 -6.79 -12.34 -12.09
N PRO A 11 -6.32 -11.19 -12.62
CA PRO A 11 -4.90 -10.83 -12.62
C PRO A 11 -4.51 -10.48 -11.18
N GLY A 12 -4.46 -11.49 -10.31
CA GLY A 12 -4.36 -11.35 -8.87
C GLY A 12 -3.01 -10.83 -8.42
N HIS A 13 -2.73 -9.54 -8.57
CA HIS A 13 -1.38 -9.04 -8.32
C HIS A 13 -1.28 -7.62 -7.74
N GLY A 14 -2.39 -6.93 -7.45
CA GLY A 14 -2.35 -5.55 -6.90
C GLY A 14 -3.40 -5.18 -5.85
N ASN A 15 -4.37 -6.05 -5.55
CA ASN A 15 -5.52 -5.71 -4.70
C ASN A 15 -5.41 -6.17 -3.23
N SER A 16 -4.20 -6.43 -2.74
CA SER A 16 -4.03 -6.83 -1.34
C SER A 16 -4.20 -5.64 -0.39
N PRO A 17 -4.91 -5.78 0.74
CA PRO A 17 -5.04 -4.69 1.71
C PRO A 17 -3.72 -4.27 2.35
N ALA A 18 -2.72 -5.14 2.42
CA ALA A 18 -1.36 -4.73 2.78
C ALA A 18 -0.79 -3.69 1.81
N ALA A 19 -0.93 -3.93 0.50
CA ALA A 19 -0.42 -3.02 -0.53
C ALA A 19 -1.18 -1.68 -0.49
N TRP A 20 -2.51 -1.71 -0.49
CA TRP A 20 -3.32 -0.49 -0.45
C TRP A 20 -3.11 0.33 0.83
N THR A 21 -2.94 -0.32 1.98
CA THR A 21 -2.64 0.38 3.24
C THR A 21 -1.31 1.11 3.16
N ALA A 22 -0.25 0.44 2.68
CA ALA A 22 1.05 1.06 2.51
C ALA A 22 0.99 2.24 1.52
N VAL A 23 0.30 2.07 0.39
CA VAL A 23 0.12 3.10 -0.64
C VAL A 23 -0.58 4.34 -0.07
N ILE A 24 -1.69 4.16 0.66
CA ILE A 24 -2.45 5.28 1.23
C ILE A 24 -1.60 6.07 2.24
N ILE A 25 -0.88 5.38 3.13
CA ILE A 25 -0.04 6.04 4.14
C ILE A 25 1.08 6.84 3.46
N VAL A 26 1.77 6.23 2.49
CA VAL A 26 2.87 6.88 1.79
C VAL A 26 2.37 8.07 0.96
N LEU A 27 1.25 7.94 0.25
CA LEU A 27 0.66 9.05 -0.51
C LEU A 27 0.23 10.20 0.40
N ALA A 28 -0.41 9.91 1.54
CA ALA A 28 -0.77 10.94 2.52
C ALA A 28 0.47 11.66 3.06
N ALA A 29 1.54 10.91 3.36
CA ALA A 29 2.81 11.47 3.79
C ALA A 29 3.43 12.39 2.72
N PHE A 30 3.39 12.00 1.45
CA PHE A 30 3.89 12.83 0.35
C PHE A 30 3.09 14.12 0.16
N ILE A 31 1.77 14.07 0.28
CA ILE A 31 0.92 15.27 0.21
C ILE A 31 1.29 16.23 1.35
N ILE A 32 1.36 15.73 2.58
CA ILE A 32 1.73 16.54 3.76
C ILE A 32 3.16 17.10 3.62
N GLY A 33 4.11 16.26 3.18
CA GLY A 33 5.50 16.65 2.97
C GLY A 33 5.65 17.72 1.90
N THR A 34 4.88 17.64 0.81
CA THR A 34 4.87 18.66 -0.24
C THR A 34 4.35 20.00 0.29
N ILE A 35 3.25 19.98 1.05
CA ILE A 35 2.70 21.18 1.68
C ILE A 35 3.72 21.78 2.65
N ALA A 36 4.34 20.97 3.51
CA ALA A 36 5.35 21.43 4.47
C ALA A 36 6.60 22.00 3.78
N PHE A 37 7.01 21.41 2.66
CA PHE A 37 8.15 21.87 1.87
C PHE A 37 7.88 23.25 1.25
N VAL A 38 6.72 23.41 0.61
CA VAL A 38 6.30 24.71 0.02
C VAL A 38 6.11 25.77 1.11
N ALA A 39 5.64 25.39 2.29
CA ALA A 39 5.53 26.28 3.45
C ALA A 39 6.86 26.61 4.14
N GLY A 40 7.99 26.07 3.66
CA GLY A 40 9.31 26.30 4.27
C GLY A 40 9.44 25.76 5.69
N HIS A 41 8.69 24.70 6.04
CA HIS A 41 8.65 24.12 7.38
C HIS A 41 9.49 22.82 7.43
N PRO A 42 10.81 22.90 7.70
CA PRO A 42 11.73 21.75 7.57
C PRO A 42 11.39 20.60 8.53
N VAL A 43 10.92 20.92 9.73
CA VAL A 43 10.46 19.90 10.70
C VAL A 43 9.24 19.16 10.15
N GLY A 44 8.36 19.84 9.43
CA GLY A 44 7.17 19.21 8.82
C GLY A 44 7.55 18.22 7.71
N VAL A 45 8.57 18.54 6.93
CA VAL A 45 9.13 17.65 5.91
C VAL A 45 9.76 16.41 6.56
N LEU A 46 10.51 16.58 7.65
CA LEU A 46 11.10 15.46 8.38
C LEU A 46 10.02 14.54 8.98
N VAL A 47 8.98 15.12 9.58
CA VAL A 47 7.84 14.35 10.10
C VAL A 47 7.16 13.57 8.98
N ALA A 48 6.89 14.20 7.84
CA ALA A 48 6.31 13.52 6.68
C ALA A 48 7.18 12.36 6.18
N ALA A 49 8.51 12.54 6.13
CA ALA A 49 9.44 11.48 5.76
C ALA A 49 9.38 10.27 6.73
N ILE A 50 9.27 10.54 8.04
CA ILE A 50 9.08 9.49 9.05
C ILE A 50 7.76 8.75 8.84
N VAL A 51 6.66 9.48 8.57
CA VAL A 51 5.35 8.87 8.30
C VAL A 51 5.39 7.98 7.05
N ALA A 52 6.09 8.41 5.99
CA ALA A 52 6.28 7.58 4.79
C ALA A 52 7.04 6.28 5.12
N ALA A 53 8.11 6.36 5.93
CA ALA A 53 8.85 5.18 6.38
C ALA A 53 7.97 4.24 7.22
N VAL A 54 7.11 4.77 8.10
CA VAL A 54 6.12 3.98 8.84
C VAL A 54 5.15 3.26 7.90
N GLY A 55 4.70 3.91 6.82
CA GLY A 55 3.86 3.27 5.80
C GLY A 55 4.49 2.03 5.17
N VAL A 56 5.79 2.07 4.89
CA VAL A 56 6.55 0.90 4.39
C VAL A 56 6.60 -0.20 5.45
N ILE A 57 6.89 0.16 6.71
CA ILE A 57 6.94 -0.81 7.82
C ILE A 57 5.57 -1.50 8.00
N VAL A 58 4.48 -0.73 7.98
CA VAL A 58 3.11 -1.25 8.06
C VAL A 58 2.83 -2.23 6.92
N GLY A 59 3.21 -1.88 5.68
CA GLY A 59 3.08 -2.77 4.52
C GLY A 59 3.82 -4.10 4.69
N VAL A 60 5.05 -4.07 5.19
CA VAL A 60 5.85 -5.27 5.48
C VAL A 60 5.20 -6.11 6.58
N VAL A 61 4.78 -5.48 7.68
CA VAL A 61 4.14 -6.17 8.81
C VAL A 61 2.84 -6.83 8.37
N LEU A 62 1.96 -6.13 7.64
CA LEU A 62 0.72 -6.69 7.12
C LEU A 62 0.97 -7.82 6.13
N SER A 63 1.99 -7.69 5.28
CA SER A 63 2.38 -8.75 4.34
C SER A 63 2.79 -10.02 5.10
N LYS A 64 3.59 -9.88 6.17
CA LYS A 64 4.00 -10.99 7.05
C LYS A 64 2.84 -11.57 7.88
N ALA A 65 1.86 -10.74 8.25
CA ALA A 65 0.66 -11.17 8.95
C ALA A 65 -0.36 -11.89 8.03
N GLY A 66 -0.07 -12.03 6.73
CA GLY A 66 -0.96 -12.70 5.79
C GLY A 66 -2.01 -11.79 5.17
N PHE A 67 -1.79 -10.48 5.10
CA PHE A 67 -2.62 -9.55 4.31
C PHE A 67 -1.98 -9.19 2.96
N GLY A 68 -0.84 -9.79 2.63
CA GLY A 68 -0.13 -9.60 1.37
C GLY A 68 -0.76 -10.37 0.20
N ALA A 69 -0.36 -10.02 -1.03
CA ALA A 69 -0.91 -10.59 -2.27
C ALA A 69 -0.78 -12.11 -2.39
N HIS A 70 0.21 -12.71 -1.73
CA HIS A 70 0.47 -14.16 -1.75
C HIS A 70 -0.02 -14.89 -0.50
N SER A 71 -0.90 -14.27 0.30
CA SER A 71 -1.35 -14.87 1.55
C SER A 71 -2.47 -15.91 1.34
N PRO A 72 -2.38 -17.11 1.94
CA PRO A 72 -3.47 -18.09 1.99
C PRO A 72 -4.75 -17.57 2.65
N ARG A 73 -4.66 -16.48 3.43
CA ARG A 73 -5.80 -15.84 4.12
C ARG A 73 -6.59 -14.90 3.20
N TYR A 74 -6.04 -14.49 2.05
CA TYR A 74 -6.71 -13.67 1.05
C TYR A 74 -7.20 -14.52 -0.13
N ALA A 75 -8.09 -15.48 0.16
CA ALA A 75 -8.90 -16.08 -0.88
C ALA A 75 -10.00 -15.07 -1.26
N HIS A 76 -9.96 -14.57 -2.49
CA HIS A 76 -11.04 -13.76 -3.07
C HIS A 76 -12.34 -14.55 -2.93
N LYS A 77 -13.34 -13.99 -2.23
CA LYS A 77 -14.67 -14.60 -2.17
C LYS A 77 -15.33 -14.32 -3.52
N SER A 78 -15.30 -15.31 -4.42
CA SER A 78 -15.97 -15.25 -5.71
C SER A 78 -17.46 -15.04 -5.49
N HIS A 79 -17.96 -13.88 -5.90
CA HIS A 79 -19.37 -13.59 -6.03
C HIS A 79 -19.77 -13.64 -7.49
#